data_AF-A0A832FSR4-F1
#
_entry.id   AF-A0A832FSR4-F1
#
_cell.length_a   1.000
_cell.length_b   1.000
_cell.length_c   1.000
_cell.angle_alpha   90.00
_cell.angle_beta   90.00
_cell.angle_gamma   90.00
#
_symmetry.space_group_name_H-M   'P 1'
#
loop_
_entity.id
_entity.type
_entity.pdbx_description
1 polymer ?
#
loop_
_entity_poly.entity_id
_entity_poly.type
_entity_poly.pdbx_seq_one_letter_code
_entity_poly.pdbx_strand_id
1 'polypeptide(L)'
;MADLRDGESVEIQGSARTPYVLKNVGGVYSCTCPAWRNQSAPIERRTCKHLRAFRGEEAEQKRLGEALPTARPVKTEGHPDVPALLLAQTWQNDVNLAGWWMSEKLDGCRAWWDGRRFLSRQGKEFLAPEWFTEGLPEVPLDGELWVARRAFQRAVSIVRRRDGSEAWREVRYVVFDMPLVQAPFEERLQALADCLATHRPAFAALHPHQRCRGVTHLREELVRVTALGGEGLMLRQPGSRYEAGRSSTLLKVKQFHDDDALVVDHVAGAGRHQGRMGALVVETADGRRFSIGTGFSDAERNHPPPIGSVVTYRYQELSDRGIPRFPSFVRVRTDLPQPRAELDAASDQAAQASRRTRREAVGSRAAPGTKPGRFKRRFEFVEGRSAKFWEVWVEGNSMTVRFGRLGSDGQSRTKVFADASAAQREAERLIAEKTGKGYVEA
;
A
#
# COMPACT_ATOMS: atom_id res chain seq x y z
N MET A 1 -0.97 -31.34 -4.93
CA MET A 1 0.09 -30.43 -5.42
C MET A 1 0.90 -29.96 -4.23
N ALA A 2 2.20 -29.70 -4.38
CA ALA A 2 2.99 -29.16 -3.28
C ALA A 2 2.46 -27.75 -2.98
N ASP A 3 2.01 -27.52 -1.76
CA ASP A 3 1.56 -26.20 -1.33
C ASP A 3 2.24 -25.83 -0.02
N LEU A 4 2.51 -24.55 0.17
CA LEU A 4 3.11 -24.06 1.41
C LEU A 4 2.00 -23.81 2.41
N ARG A 5 2.11 -24.40 3.60
CA ARG A 5 1.28 -24.01 4.73
C ARG A 5 1.62 -22.57 5.14
N ASP A 6 0.69 -21.91 5.80
CA ASP A 6 0.91 -20.54 6.25
C ASP A 6 2.09 -20.47 7.25
N GLY A 7 3.03 -19.55 7.03
CA GLY A 7 4.31 -19.44 7.70
C GLY A 7 5.43 -20.34 7.14
N GLU A 8 5.11 -21.28 6.25
CA GLU A 8 6.07 -22.21 5.67
C GLU A 8 6.86 -21.52 4.55
N SER A 9 8.14 -21.85 4.50
CA SER A 9 9.03 -21.43 3.44
C SER A 9 9.77 -22.62 2.87
N VAL A 10 9.94 -22.64 1.55
CA VAL A 10 10.78 -23.63 0.87
C VAL A 10 11.79 -22.91 0.01
N GLU A 11 13.01 -23.43 0.04
CA GLU A 11 14.06 -23.01 -0.88
C GLU A 11 13.89 -23.75 -2.20
N ILE A 12 13.93 -23.02 -3.30
CA ILE A 12 13.87 -23.58 -4.63
C ILE A 12 15.07 -23.12 -5.43
N GLN A 13 15.74 -24.08 -6.05
CA GLN A 13 16.82 -23.78 -6.95
C GLN A 13 16.24 -23.12 -8.22
N GLY A 14 16.65 -21.88 -8.47
CA GLY A 14 16.29 -21.15 -9.67
C GLY A 14 17.51 -20.85 -10.54
N SER A 15 17.41 -19.81 -11.36
CA SER A 15 18.51 -19.34 -12.22
C SER A 15 19.62 -18.58 -11.47
N ALA A 16 19.47 -18.33 -10.17
CA ALA A 16 20.48 -17.67 -9.35
C ALA A 16 21.37 -18.70 -8.65
N ARG A 17 22.58 -18.25 -8.27
CA ARG A 17 23.53 -19.05 -7.49
C ARG A 17 22.99 -19.41 -6.10
N THR A 18 22.18 -18.54 -5.50
CA THR A 18 21.49 -18.79 -4.23
C THR A 18 20.05 -19.21 -4.51
N PRO A 19 19.52 -20.24 -3.81
CA PRO A 19 18.12 -20.64 -3.93
C PRO A 19 17.17 -19.47 -3.66
N TYR A 20 16.07 -19.42 -4.42
CA TYR A 20 14.98 -18.50 -4.13
C TYR A 20 14.08 -19.09 -3.04
N VAL A 21 13.57 -18.26 -2.16
CA VAL A 21 12.68 -18.68 -1.08
C VAL A 21 11.25 -18.39 -1.52
N LEU A 22 10.42 -19.43 -1.56
CA LEU A 22 8.97 -19.29 -1.61
C LEU A 22 8.45 -19.25 -0.18
N LYS A 23 7.51 -18.35 0.12
CA LYS A 23 6.84 -18.27 1.42
C LYS A 23 5.34 -18.11 1.23
N ASN A 24 4.56 -18.72 2.10
CA ASN A 24 3.16 -18.37 2.28
C ASN A 24 3.00 -17.71 3.66
N VAL A 25 2.52 -16.47 3.73
CA VAL A 25 2.29 -15.76 5.00
C VAL A 25 0.95 -15.03 4.94
N GLY A 26 0.05 -15.29 5.89
CA GLY A 26 -1.31 -14.78 5.91
C GLY A 26 -2.14 -15.19 4.69
N GLY A 27 -1.84 -16.33 4.04
CA GLY A 27 -2.48 -16.76 2.79
C GLY A 27 -1.95 -16.03 1.53
N VAL A 28 -0.94 -15.19 1.68
CA VAL A 28 -0.27 -14.48 0.58
C VAL A 28 1.02 -15.20 0.22
N TYR A 29 1.08 -15.68 -1.01
CA TYR A 29 2.25 -16.35 -1.57
C TYR A 29 3.27 -15.33 -2.08
N SER A 30 4.53 -15.52 -1.69
CA SER A 30 5.64 -14.70 -2.09
C SER A 30 6.83 -15.52 -2.56
N CYS A 31 7.65 -14.92 -3.42
CA CYS A 31 8.88 -15.53 -3.92
C CYS A 31 9.99 -14.49 -3.93
N THR A 32 11.19 -14.84 -3.46
CA THR A 32 12.35 -13.93 -3.52
C THR A 32 12.94 -13.79 -4.92
N CYS A 33 12.35 -14.42 -5.95
CA CYS A 33 12.84 -14.25 -7.31
C CYS A 33 12.50 -12.86 -7.89
N PRO A 34 13.35 -12.30 -8.77
CA PRO A 34 13.10 -10.99 -9.38
C PRO A 34 11.76 -10.93 -10.14
N ALA A 35 11.38 -12.02 -10.83
CA ALA A 35 10.17 -12.10 -11.62
C ALA A 35 8.88 -11.95 -10.78
N TRP A 36 8.92 -12.31 -9.49
CA TRP A 36 7.81 -12.09 -8.56
C TRP A 36 7.91 -10.72 -7.88
N ARG A 37 9.10 -10.39 -7.33
CA ARG A 37 9.33 -9.15 -6.56
C ARG A 37 9.08 -7.88 -7.38
N ASN A 38 9.40 -7.93 -8.68
CA ASN A 38 9.34 -6.76 -9.55
C ASN A 38 7.97 -6.59 -10.25
N GLN A 39 6.97 -7.41 -9.95
CA GLN A 39 5.64 -7.26 -10.54
C GLN A 39 4.92 -6.02 -10.01
N SER A 40 4.29 -5.29 -10.93
CA SER A 40 3.46 -4.11 -10.62
C SER A 40 2.06 -4.47 -10.11
N ALA A 41 1.73 -5.76 -9.97
CA ALA A 41 0.45 -6.22 -9.45
C ALA A 41 0.38 -6.15 -7.91
N PRO A 42 -0.83 -6.11 -7.31
CA PRO A 42 -1.03 -6.34 -5.86
C PRO A 42 -0.41 -7.67 -5.43
N ILE A 43 0.14 -7.75 -4.22
CA ILE A 43 0.92 -8.91 -3.74
C ILE A 43 0.12 -10.22 -3.77
N GLU A 44 -1.17 -10.12 -3.48
CA GLU A 44 -2.18 -11.19 -3.52
C GLU A 44 -2.44 -11.67 -4.94
N ARG A 45 -1.99 -10.92 -5.96
CA ARG A 45 -2.13 -11.23 -7.38
C ARG A 45 -0.78 -11.37 -8.10
N ARG A 46 0.34 -11.32 -7.38
CA ARG A 46 1.66 -11.58 -7.96
C ARG A 46 1.89 -13.08 -8.08
N THR A 47 2.52 -13.49 -9.17
CA THR A 47 2.89 -14.88 -9.41
C THR A 47 4.28 -14.97 -10.03
N CYS A 48 4.86 -16.15 -10.20
CA CYS A 48 6.08 -16.32 -10.98
C CYS A 48 6.20 -17.76 -11.46
N LYS A 49 7.19 -18.06 -12.31
CA LYS A 49 7.43 -19.44 -12.74
C LYS A 49 7.70 -20.40 -11.58
N HIS A 50 8.28 -19.90 -10.48
CA HIS A 50 8.60 -20.70 -9.29
C HIS A 50 7.35 -21.04 -8.48
N LEU A 51 6.45 -20.07 -8.24
CA LEU A 51 5.17 -20.32 -7.59
C LEU A 51 4.27 -21.25 -8.44
N ARG A 52 4.25 -21.05 -9.76
CA ARG A 52 3.48 -21.89 -10.70
C ARG A 52 4.02 -23.31 -10.78
N ALA A 53 5.35 -23.46 -10.81
CA ALA A 53 5.99 -24.78 -10.80
C ALA A 53 5.79 -25.51 -9.46
N PHE A 54 5.85 -24.78 -8.33
CA PHE A 54 5.68 -25.38 -7.01
C PHE A 54 4.22 -25.75 -6.74
N ARG A 55 3.29 -24.81 -6.92
CA ARG A 55 1.87 -24.96 -6.60
C ARG A 55 1.05 -25.66 -7.67
N GLY A 56 1.55 -25.71 -8.91
CA GLY A 56 0.80 -26.12 -10.09
C GLY A 56 0.01 -24.97 -10.71
N GLU A 57 -0.10 -24.96 -12.04
CA GLU A 57 -0.71 -23.84 -12.77
C GLU A 57 -2.19 -23.64 -12.45
N GLU A 58 -2.95 -24.73 -12.32
CA GLU A 58 -4.39 -24.66 -12.04
C GLU A 58 -4.68 -24.05 -10.66
N ALA A 59 -3.90 -24.43 -9.64
CA ALA A 59 -4.02 -23.90 -8.29
C ALA A 59 -3.59 -22.42 -8.20
N GLU A 60 -2.60 -22.02 -9.00
CA GLU A 60 -2.19 -20.63 -9.08
C GLU A 60 -3.20 -19.78 -9.85
N GLN A 61 -3.73 -20.28 -10.96
CA GLN A 61 -4.75 -19.59 -11.75
C GLN A 61 -6.05 -19.39 -10.95
N LYS A 62 -6.47 -20.39 -10.19
CA LYS A 62 -7.61 -20.30 -9.27
C LYS A 62 -7.40 -19.25 -8.18
N ARG A 63 -6.16 -19.06 -7.70
CA ARG A 63 -5.80 -18.03 -6.72
C ARG A 63 -5.89 -16.61 -7.30
N LEU A 64 -5.52 -16.45 -8.58
CA LEU A 64 -5.46 -15.14 -9.23
C LEU A 64 -6.83 -14.63 -9.73
N GLY A 65 -7.78 -15.53 -10.03
CA GLY A 65 -9.10 -15.18 -10.59
C GLY A 65 -9.04 -14.82 -12.09
N GLU A 66 -10.20 -14.62 -12.74
CA GLU A 66 -10.29 -14.36 -14.19
C GLU A 66 -9.47 -13.13 -14.62
N ALA A 67 -8.71 -13.33 -15.71
CA ALA A 67 -7.55 -12.53 -16.07
C ALA A 67 -7.88 -11.16 -16.67
N LEU A 68 -7.01 -10.17 -16.39
CA LEU A 68 -6.84 -8.96 -17.20
C LEU A 68 -5.35 -8.79 -17.56
N PRO A 69 -5.04 -8.12 -18.68
CA PRO A 69 -3.79 -8.30 -19.41
C PRO A 69 -2.57 -7.91 -18.58
N THR A 70 -1.53 -8.71 -18.74
CA THR A 70 -0.21 -8.50 -18.16
C THR A 70 0.36 -7.17 -18.63
N ALA A 71 0.56 -6.24 -17.69
CA ALA A 71 1.37 -5.06 -17.95
C ALA A 71 2.79 -5.52 -18.31
N ARG A 72 3.25 -5.16 -19.53
CA ARG A 72 4.62 -5.42 -19.99
C ARG A 72 5.63 -4.76 -19.06
N PRO A 73 6.77 -5.41 -18.76
CA PRO A 73 7.85 -4.78 -18.03
C PRO A 73 8.40 -3.62 -18.88
N VAL A 74 8.43 -2.42 -18.28
CA VAL A 74 9.13 -1.28 -18.88
C VAL A 74 10.62 -1.51 -18.72
N LYS A 75 11.31 -1.84 -19.82
CA LYS A 75 12.77 -1.70 -19.90
C LYS A 75 13.07 -0.21 -19.81
N THR A 76 13.63 0.24 -18.69
CA THR A 76 14.29 1.55 -18.61
C THR A 76 15.64 1.40 -19.28
N GLU A 77 15.72 1.73 -20.57
CA GLU A 77 16.99 2.01 -21.23
C GLU A 77 17.56 3.31 -20.64
N GLY A 78 18.87 3.34 -20.37
CA GLY A 78 19.57 4.54 -19.90
C GLY A 78 19.57 5.61 -20.99
N HIS A 79 19.67 6.89 -20.60
CA HIS A 79 19.98 7.93 -21.56
C HIS A 79 21.42 7.72 -22.06
N PRO A 80 21.78 8.02 -23.32
CA PRO A 80 23.15 7.84 -23.82
C PRO A 80 24.24 8.37 -22.87
N ASP A 81 23.96 9.51 -22.23
CA ASP A 81 24.87 10.20 -21.32
C ASP A 81 24.71 9.84 -19.83
N VAL A 82 23.64 9.11 -19.46
CA VAL A 82 23.38 8.74 -18.06
C VAL A 82 23.16 7.23 -17.98
N PRO A 83 24.04 6.49 -17.28
CA PRO A 83 23.90 5.05 -17.16
C PRO A 83 22.58 4.72 -16.45
N ALA A 84 22.09 3.50 -16.66
CA ALA A 84 20.92 3.01 -15.93
C ALA A 84 21.24 2.97 -14.43
N LEU A 85 20.75 3.98 -13.70
CA LEU A 85 21.08 4.16 -12.29
C LEU A 85 20.37 3.13 -11.41
N LEU A 86 20.97 2.82 -10.26
CA LEU A 86 20.35 2.01 -9.21
C LEU A 86 19.09 2.70 -8.65
N LEU A 87 17.99 1.97 -8.56
CA LEU A 87 16.71 2.45 -8.04
C LEU A 87 16.25 1.62 -6.85
N ALA A 88 15.76 2.30 -5.81
CA ALA A 88 15.32 1.64 -4.59
C ALA A 88 13.96 0.93 -4.75
N GLN A 89 13.79 -0.20 -4.06
CA GLN A 89 12.47 -0.79 -3.76
C GLN A 89 11.91 -0.24 -2.43
N THR A 90 10.60 -0.26 -2.26
CA THR A 90 10.00 0.07 -0.95
C THR A 90 10.18 -1.11 0.00
N TRP A 91 10.66 -0.87 1.21
CA TRP A 91 10.71 -1.91 2.25
C TRP A 91 9.30 -2.17 2.80
N GLN A 92 8.86 -3.42 2.78
CA GLN A 92 7.51 -3.83 3.17
C GLN A 92 7.50 -4.63 4.48
N ASN A 93 8.50 -4.43 5.34
CA ASN A 93 8.71 -5.24 6.55
C ASN A 93 8.93 -6.74 6.27
N ASP A 94 9.40 -7.05 5.07
CA ASP A 94 9.59 -8.38 4.49
C ASP A 94 11.04 -8.89 4.60
N VAL A 95 11.95 -8.02 5.03
CA VAL A 95 13.40 -8.28 5.14
C VAL A 95 13.91 -7.82 6.49
N ASN A 96 14.76 -8.65 7.14
CA ASN A 96 15.53 -8.24 8.32
C ASN A 96 16.63 -7.26 7.91
N LEU A 97 16.55 -6.03 8.44
CA LEU A 97 17.47 -4.93 8.11
C LEU A 97 18.65 -4.80 9.07
N ALA A 98 18.80 -5.71 10.05
CA ALA A 98 19.98 -5.72 10.91
C ALA A 98 21.26 -5.86 10.06
N GLY A 99 22.24 -4.99 10.33
CA GLY A 99 23.50 -4.91 9.59
C GLY A 99 23.44 -4.09 8.30
N TRP A 100 22.27 -3.72 7.78
CA TRP A 100 22.18 -2.88 6.57
C TRP A 100 22.72 -1.48 6.83
N TRP A 101 23.26 -0.84 5.80
CA TRP A 101 23.66 0.56 5.87
C TRP A 101 22.44 1.45 5.74
N MET A 102 22.30 2.42 6.64
CA MET A 102 21.16 3.30 6.77
C MET A 102 21.61 4.75 6.63
N SER A 103 20.93 5.51 5.79
CA SER A 103 21.13 6.95 5.60
C SER A 103 19.80 7.67 5.50
N GLU A 104 19.80 8.99 5.72
CA GLU A 104 18.61 9.81 5.51
C GLU A 104 18.18 9.78 4.04
N LYS A 105 16.88 9.65 3.78
CA LYS A 105 16.34 9.89 2.45
C LYS A 105 16.24 11.40 2.23
N LEU A 106 17.06 11.91 1.32
CA LEU A 106 17.07 13.32 0.94
C LEU A 106 15.95 13.59 -0.08
N ASP A 107 15.25 14.71 0.13
CA ASP A 107 14.19 15.21 -0.75
C ASP A 107 14.73 16.36 -1.60
N GLY A 108 15.55 16.02 -2.60
CA GLY A 108 16.22 16.97 -3.48
C GLY A 108 16.02 16.62 -4.96
N CYS A 109 17.01 16.98 -5.78
CA CYS A 109 17.08 16.56 -7.17
C CYS A 109 18.25 15.60 -7.38
N ARG A 110 17.97 14.31 -7.61
CA ARG A 110 19.02 13.34 -7.97
C ARG A 110 19.84 13.81 -9.17
N ALA A 111 21.15 13.84 -9.00
CA ALA A 111 22.10 14.29 -10.00
C ALA A 111 23.25 13.29 -10.16
N TRP A 112 23.47 12.91 -11.41
CA TRP A 112 24.63 12.19 -11.89
C TRP A 112 25.70 13.21 -12.27
N TRP A 113 26.82 13.21 -11.57
CA TRP A 113 28.01 13.91 -12.01
C TRP A 113 28.76 12.98 -12.97
N ASP A 114 28.99 13.40 -14.21
CA ASP A 114 29.68 12.58 -15.21
C ASP A 114 31.22 12.75 -15.20
N GLY A 115 31.75 13.52 -14.24
CA GLY A 115 33.13 13.99 -14.21
C GLY A 115 33.30 15.44 -14.67
N ARG A 116 32.27 16.05 -15.29
CA ARG A 116 32.33 17.41 -15.85
C ARG A 116 31.07 18.24 -15.62
N ARG A 117 29.89 17.61 -15.64
CA ARG A 117 28.60 18.28 -15.55
C ARG A 117 27.59 17.43 -14.79
N PHE A 118 26.53 18.08 -14.32
CA PHE A 118 25.43 17.42 -13.65
C PHE A 118 24.30 17.06 -14.60
N LEU A 119 23.91 15.80 -14.61
CA LEU A 119 22.80 15.27 -15.39
C LEU A 119 21.71 14.73 -14.45
N SER A 120 20.46 15.07 -14.74
CA SER A 120 19.31 14.44 -14.10
C SER A 120 19.20 12.96 -14.52
N ARG A 121 18.35 12.20 -13.83
CA ARG A 121 18.04 10.80 -14.21
C ARG A 121 17.59 10.63 -15.67
N GLN A 122 17.04 11.68 -16.29
CA GLN A 122 16.54 11.66 -17.67
C GLN A 122 17.58 12.16 -18.68
N GLY A 123 18.81 12.43 -18.27
CA GLY A 123 19.85 12.98 -19.14
C GLY A 123 19.79 14.50 -19.31
N LYS A 124 18.81 15.18 -18.72
CA LYS A 124 18.77 16.65 -18.76
C LYS A 124 19.83 17.25 -17.85
N GLU A 125 20.66 18.12 -18.40
CA GLU A 125 21.69 18.86 -17.68
C GLU A 125 21.11 19.86 -16.67
N PHE A 126 21.76 19.93 -15.50
CA PHE A 126 21.65 21.02 -14.54
C PHE A 126 22.84 21.96 -14.75
N LEU A 127 22.57 23.21 -15.13
CA LEU A 127 23.61 24.22 -15.39
C LEU A 127 24.12 24.81 -14.08
N ALA A 128 24.95 24.04 -13.39
CA ALA A 128 25.68 24.49 -12.21
C ALA A 128 26.77 25.50 -12.62
N PRO A 129 26.96 26.60 -11.86
CA PRO A 129 28.06 27.53 -12.09
C PRO A 129 29.43 26.86 -11.93
N GLU A 130 30.45 27.38 -12.60
CA GLU A 130 31.82 26.83 -12.55
C GLU A 130 32.34 26.74 -11.10
N TRP A 131 32.12 27.79 -10.30
CA TRP A 131 32.51 27.84 -8.89
C TRP A 131 31.80 26.78 -8.02
N PHE A 132 30.65 26.25 -8.46
CA PHE A 132 29.93 25.20 -7.74
C PHE A 132 30.58 23.83 -8.00
N THR A 133 31.04 23.62 -9.23
CA THR A 133 31.70 22.38 -9.67
C THR A 133 33.19 22.34 -9.39
N GLU A 134 33.79 23.47 -9.03
CA GLU A 134 35.21 23.57 -8.71
C GLU A 134 35.62 22.60 -7.60
N GLY A 135 36.68 21.83 -7.86
CA GLY A 135 37.17 20.79 -6.96
C GLY A 135 36.35 19.50 -6.97
N LEU A 136 35.33 19.34 -7.81
CA LEU A 136 34.77 18.02 -8.05
C LEU A 136 35.76 17.15 -8.83
N PRO A 137 35.84 15.83 -8.53
CA PRO A 137 36.75 14.94 -9.22
C PRO A 137 36.26 14.66 -10.64
N GLU A 138 37.18 14.38 -11.56
CA GLU A 138 36.84 13.93 -12.93
C GLU A 138 36.41 12.45 -12.98
N VAL A 139 35.70 11.98 -11.96
CA VAL A 139 35.13 10.63 -11.91
C VAL A 139 33.62 10.71 -11.67
N PRO A 140 32.83 9.77 -12.21
CA PRO A 140 31.39 9.87 -12.05
C PRO A 140 30.88 9.55 -10.65
N LEU A 141 29.94 10.36 -10.19
CA LEU A 141 29.34 10.30 -8.86
C LEU A 141 27.81 10.28 -8.93
N ASP A 142 27.16 9.62 -7.96
CA ASP A 142 25.70 9.57 -7.83
C ASP A 142 25.30 10.19 -6.48
N GLY A 143 24.43 11.19 -6.55
CA GLY A 143 24.11 12.03 -5.40
C GLY A 143 22.82 12.81 -5.57
N GLU A 144 22.54 13.66 -4.60
CA GLU A 144 21.36 14.52 -4.55
C GLU A 144 21.80 15.99 -4.51
N LEU A 145 21.30 16.82 -5.43
CA LEU A 145 21.34 18.27 -5.28
C LEU A 145 20.28 18.67 -4.26
N TRP A 146 20.72 19.11 -3.10
CA TRP A 146 19.89 19.26 -1.90
C TRP A 146 20.16 20.60 -1.22
N VAL A 147 19.12 21.24 -0.68
CA VAL A 147 19.23 22.55 0.00
C VAL A 147 19.08 22.36 1.51
N ALA A 148 17.91 21.88 1.92
CA ALA A 148 17.57 21.63 3.31
C ALA A 148 16.38 20.67 3.37
N ARG A 149 16.05 20.20 4.58
CA ARG A 149 14.82 19.47 4.85
C ARG A 149 13.60 20.34 4.52
N ARG A 150 12.54 19.72 3.96
CA ARG A 150 11.33 20.40 3.48
C ARG A 150 11.56 21.49 2.41
N ALA A 151 12.74 21.53 1.77
CA ALA A 151 13.10 22.54 0.78
C ALA A 151 13.13 22.02 -0.66
N PHE A 152 12.42 20.93 -0.96
CA PHE A 152 12.39 20.34 -2.32
C PHE A 152 11.98 21.35 -3.40
N GLN A 153 10.90 22.10 -3.19
CA GLN A 153 10.46 23.12 -4.15
C GLN A 153 11.53 24.20 -4.36
N ARG A 154 12.26 24.57 -3.29
CA ARG A 154 13.38 25.52 -3.39
C ARG A 154 14.52 24.94 -4.21
N ALA A 155 14.96 23.72 -3.91
CA ALA A 155 16.01 23.02 -4.67
C ALA A 155 15.66 22.94 -6.16
N VAL A 156 14.45 22.49 -6.49
CA VAL A 156 13.91 22.44 -7.86
C VAL A 156 13.92 23.81 -8.52
N SER A 157 13.49 24.86 -7.80
CA SER A 157 13.43 26.23 -8.32
C SER A 157 14.80 26.83 -8.65
N ILE A 158 15.88 26.31 -8.05
CA ILE A 158 17.26 26.73 -8.30
C ILE A 158 17.83 25.92 -9.46
N VAL A 159 17.88 24.58 -9.33
CA VAL A 159 18.62 23.72 -10.26
C VAL A 159 18.01 23.65 -11.65
N ARG A 160 16.71 23.96 -11.81
CA ARG A 160 16.05 24.00 -13.13
C ARG A 160 16.27 25.31 -13.88
N ARG A 161 16.79 26.36 -13.23
CA ARG A 161 17.15 27.61 -13.91
C ARG A 161 18.34 27.36 -14.82
N ARG A 162 18.39 28.13 -15.89
CA ARG A 162 19.48 28.09 -16.88
C ARG A 162 20.40 29.31 -16.80
N ASP A 163 20.33 30.03 -15.68
CA ASP A 163 21.01 31.30 -15.46
C ASP A 163 22.29 31.17 -14.61
N GLY A 164 22.60 29.97 -14.07
CA GLY A 164 23.74 29.79 -13.17
C GLY A 164 23.72 30.75 -11.98
N SER A 165 22.53 31.11 -11.49
CA SER A 165 22.39 32.18 -10.49
C SER A 165 23.09 31.89 -9.16
N GLU A 166 23.44 32.94 -8.43
CA GLU A 166 24.04 32.89 -7.08
C GLU A 166 23.20 32.08 -6.07
N ALA A 167 21.92 31.81 -6.36
CA ALA A 167 21.06 30.94 -5.56
C ALA A 167 21.61 29.50 -5.43
N TRP A 168 22.51 29.07 -6.32
CA TRP A 168 23.23 27.80 -6.20
C TRP A 168 24.07 27.70 -4.90
N ARG A 169 24.38 28.82 -4.22
CA ARG A 169 25.10 28.79 -2.93
C ARG A 169 24.33 28.10 -1.82
N GLU A 170 23.01 28.04 -1.95
CA GLU A 170 22.11 27.29 -1.05
C GLU A 170 22.15 25.79 -1.29
N VAL A 171 22.62 25.35 -2.46
CA VAL A 171 22.63 23.94 -2.87
C VAL A 171 23.89 23.27 -2.36
N ARG A 172 23.77 21.99 -2.03
CA ARG A 172 24.87 21.06 -1.80
C ARG A 172 24.66 19.82 -2.65
N TYR A 173 25.74 19.28 -3.19
CA TYR A 173 25.74 17.97 -3.83
C TYR A 173 26.09 16.90 -2.79
N VAL A 174 25.07 16.22 -2.27
CA VAL A 174 25.24 15.19 -1.25
C VAL A 174 25.38 13.83 -1.93
N VAL A 175 26.58 13.28 -1.92
CA VAL A 175 27.00 12.13 -2.73
C VAL A 175 26.85 10.83 -1.95
N PHE A 176 26.20 9.82 -2.51
CA PHE A 176 25.89 8.58 -1.81
C PHE A 176 26.43 7.30 -2.48
N ASP A 177 26.95 7.36 -3.70
CA ASP A 177 27.60 6.21 -4.34
C ASP A 177 28.61 6.65 -5.41
N MET A 178 29.52 5.74 -5.78
CA MET A 178 30.50 5.89 -6.86
C MET A 178 30.34 4.73 -7.86
N PRO A 179 29.36 4.79 -8.79
CA PRO A 179 28.84 3.61 -9.49
C PRO A 179 29.81 2.88 -10.41
N LEU A 180 30.86 3.55 -10.88
CA LEU A 180 31.86 2.93 -11.76
C LEU A 180 32.86 2.05 -10.99
N VAL A 181 32.98 2.19 -9.67
CA VAL A 181 33.84 1.32 -8.87
C VAL A 181 33.21 -0.07 -8.79
N GLN A 182 33.89 -1.07 -9.35
CA GLN A 182 33.41 -2.46 -9.40
C GLN A 182 33.64 -3.23 -8.09
N ALA A 183 33.23 -2.63 -6.98
CA ALA A 183 33.44 -3.16 -5.63
C ALA A 183 32.12 -3.27 -4.82
N PRO A 184 32.11 -4.04 -3.73
CA PRO A 184 31.07 -3.98 -2.70
C PRO A 184 30.80 -2.56 -2.19
N PHE A 185 29.58 -2.31 -1.69
CA PHE A 185 29.14 -0.96 -1.29
C PHE A 185 30.07 -0.30 -0.28
N GLU A 186 30.57 -1.04 0.70
CA GLU A 186 31.52 -0.53 1.70
C GLU A 186 32.80 0.05 1.07
N GLU A 187 33.37 -0.68 0.11
CA GLU A 187 34.58 -0.24 -0.60
C GLU A 187 34.28 0.97 -1.51
N ARG A 188 33.10 1.02 -2.13
CA ARG A 188 32.68 2.20 -2.91
C ARG A 188 32.48 3.42 -2.03
N LEU A 189 31.90 3.24 -0.84
CA LEU A 189 31.69 4.32 0.12
C LEU A 189 33.03 4.85 0.66
N GLN A 190 33.99 3.95 0.94
CA GLN A 190 35.33 4.35 1.34
C GLN A 190 36.06 5.09 0.22
N ALA A 191 36.04 4.55 -1.02
CA ALA A 191 36.63 5.22 -2.17
C ALA A 191 36.03 6.60 -2.43
N LEU A 192 34.71 6.75 -2.23
CA LEU A 192 34.03 8.04 -2.30
C LEU A 192 34.52 8.99 -1.19
N ALA A 193 34.64 8.51 0.04
CA ALA A 193 35.15 9.30 1.17
C ALA A 193 36.58 9.81 0.91
N ASP A 194 37.47 8.93 0.45
CA ASP A 194 38.86 9.26 0.12
C ASP A 194 38.94 10.26 -1.03
N CYS A 195 38.10 10.07 -2.05
CA CYS A 195 38.01 10.96 -3.20
C CYS A 195 37.60 12.38 -2.78
N LEU A 196 36.54 12.51 -1.97
CA LEU A 196 36.08 13.81 -1.48
C LEU A 196 37.07 14.46 -0.49
N ALA A 197 37.76 13.66 0.33
CA ALA A 197 38.80 14.16 1.23
C ALA A 197 40.03 14.69 0.49
N THR A 198 40.34 14.09 -0.67
CA THR A 198 41.44 14.50 -1.55
C THR A 198 41.12 15.80 -2.28
N HIS A 199 39.95 15.88 -2.90
CA HIS A 199 39.61 17.04 -3.75
C HIS A 199 38.99 18.22 -2.98
N ARG A 200 38.37 17.95 -1.83
CA ARG A 200 37.74 18.95 -0.95
C ARG A 200 36.83 19.97 -1.67
N PRO A 201 35.87 19.51 -2.51
CA PRO A 201 34.93 20.41 -3.17
C PRO A 201 34.13 21.22 -2.15
N ALA A 202 33.98 22.53 -2.39
CA ALA A 202 33.30 23.43 -1.46
C ALA A 202 31.79 23.14 -1.31
N PHE A 203 31.17 22.60 -2.36
CA PHE A 203 29.71 22.40 -2.43
C PHE A 203 29.28 20.93 -2.46
N ALA A 204 30.21 19.97 -2.29
CA ALA A 204 29.87 18.55 -2.24
C ALA A 204 30.24 17.92 -0.90
N ALA A 205 29.45 16.93 -0.47
CA ALA A 205 29.68 16.24 0.78
C ALA A 205 29.30 14.77 0.67
N LEU A 206 30.01 13.91 1.42
CA LEU A 206 29.66 12.50 1.57
C LEU A 206 28.33 12.39 2.32
N HIS A 207 27.41 11.58 1.81
CA HIS A 207 26.15 11.27 2.52
C HIS A 207 26.43 10.36 3.72
N PRO A 208 26.11 10.77 4.96
CA PRO A 208 26.36 9.95 6.13
C PRO A 208 25.58 8.64 6.10
N HIS A 209 26.28 7.54 6.36
CA HIS A 209 25.71 6.20 6.52
C HIS A 209 26.08 5.63 7.88
N GLN A 210 25.15 4.89 8.49
CA GLN A 210 25.36 4.16 9.74
C GLN A 210 24.80 2.75 9.65
N ARG A 211 25.28 1.82 10.48
CA ARG A 211 24.74 0.45 10.52
C ARG A 211 23.39 0.43 11.23
N CYS A 212 22.38 -0.11 10.56
CA CYS A 212 21.08 -0.42 11.16
C CYS A 212 21.25 -1.60 12.14
N ARG A 213 20.79 -1.44 13.38
CA ARG A 213 20.92 -2.48 14.42
C ARG A 213 19.71 -3.42 14.44
N GLY A 214 18.71 -3.14 13.62
CA GLY A 214 17.43 -3.85 13.56
C GLY A 214 16.25 -2.87 13.47
N VAL A 215 15.05 -3.43 13.47
CA VAL A 215 13.80 -2.68 13.24
C VAL A 215 13.55 -1.60 14.30
N THR A 216 13.94 -1.82 15.56
CA THR A 216 13.81 -0.81 16.62
C THR A 216 14.66 0.42 16.33
N HIS A 217 15.96 0.25 16.04
CA HIS A 217 16.86 1.35 15.67
C HIS A 217 16.36 2.07 14.41
N LEU A 218 15.89 1.33 13.40
CA LEU A 218 15.31 1.91 12.19
C LEU A 218 14.13 2.84 12.51
N ARG A 219 13.24 2.42 13.41
CA ARG A 219 12.04 3.19 13.79
C ARG A 219 12.41 4.44 14.59
N GLU A 220 13.32 4.31 15.55
CA GLU A 220 13.84 5.45 16.32
C GLU A 220 14.46 6.49 15.40
N GLU A 221 15.28 6.05 14.45
CA GLU A 221 15.93 6.92 13.49
C GLU A 221 14.93 7.56 12.53
N LEU A 222 13.91 6.82 12.09
CA LEU A 222 12.85 7.35 11.24
C LEU A 222 12.05 8.44 11.96
N VAL A 223 11.71 8.23 13.23
CA VAL A 223 11.05 9.23 14.08
C VAL A 223 11.94 10.47 14.24
N ARG A 224 13.23 10.27 14.55
CA ARG A 224 14.19 11.37 14.70
C ARG A 224 14.32 12.20 13.41
N VAL A 225 14.55 11.54 12.27
CA VAL A 225 14.72 12.22 10.97
C VAL A 225 13.44 12.96 10.58
N THR A 226 12.27 12.33 10.72
CA THR A 226 10.98 12.97 10.37
C THR A 226 10.63 14.14 11.30
N ALA A 227 10.94 14.04 12.60
CA ALA A 227 10.79 15.14 13.55
C ALA A 227 11.64 16.37 13.17
N LEU A 228 12.82 16.13 12.59
CA LEU A 228 13.68 17.19 12.05
C LEU A 228 13.26 17.67 10.64
N GLY A 229 12.20 17.10 10.07
CA GLY A 229 11.65 17.45 8.75
C GLY A 229 12.21 16.65 7.56
N GLY A 230 12.97 15.58 7.81
CA GLY A 230 13.50 14.70 6.76
C GLY A 230 12.42 13.79 6.18
N GLU A 231 12.66 13.25 4.98
CA GLU A 231 11.64 12.53 4.21
C GLU A 231 11.47 11.06 4.64
N GLY A 232 12.55 10.44 5.12
CA GLY A 232 12.58 9.02 5.45
C GLY A 232 13.99 8.48 5.52
N LEU A 233 14.15 7.18 5.27
CA LEU A 233 15.45 6.50 5.31
C LEU A 233 15.71 5.68 4.05
N MET A 234 16.98 5.53 3.71
CA MET A 234 17.49 4.67 2.64
C MET A 234 18.35 3.57 3.26
N LEU A 235 18.14 2.33 2.82
CA LEU A 235 18.80 1.15 3.35
C LEU A 235 19.55 0.43 2.23
N ARG A 236 20.85 0.22 2.41
CA ARG A 236 21.72 -0.46 1.44
C ARG A 236 22.23 -1.79 2.01
N GLN A 237 22.09 -2.85 1.23
CA GLN A 237 22.51 -4.19 1.61
C GLN A 237 24.03 -4.26 1.74
N PRO A 238 24.57 -4.83 2.83
CA PRO A 238 26.01 -5.03 3.01
C PRO A 238 26.60 -5.91 1.90
N GLY A 239 27.80 -5.59 1.44
CA GLY A 239 28.46 -6.36 0.39
C GLY A 239 27.84 -6.21 -1.01
N SER A 240 26.79 -5.41 -1.18
CA SER A 240 26.09 -5.31 -2.46
C SER A 240 26.93 -4.60 -3.52
N ARG A 241 26.96 -5.19 -4.73
CA ARG A 241 27.49 -4.53 -5.93
C ARG A 241 26.52 -3.45 -6.42
N TYR A 242 27.01 -2.57 -7.29
CA TYR A 242 26.13 -1.63 -7.97
C TYR A 242 25.31 -2.39 -9.03
N GLU A 243 23.99 -2.18 -9.03
CA GLU A 243 23.07 -2.85 -9.96
C GLU A 243 22.26 -1.79 -10.70
N ALA A 244 22.32 -1.82 -12.04
CA ALA A 244 21.53 -0.93 -12.85
C ALA A 244 20.02 -1.22 -12.71
N GLY A 245 19.23 -0.17 -12.51
CA GLY A 245 17.78 -0.27 -12.39
C GLY A 245 17.29 -0.63 -10.99
N ARG A 246 16.03 -1.08 -10.90
CA ARG A 246 15.37 -1.30 -9.62
C ARG A 246 15.87 -2.58 -8.94
N SER A 247 16.45 -2.44 -7.75
CA SER A 247 17.04 -3.54 -7.01
C SER A 247 16.50 -3.65 -5.59
N SER A 248 16.50 -4.86 -5.04
CA SER A 248 16.27 -5.14 -3.63
C SER A 248 17.46 -4.82 -2.75
N THR A 249 18.65 -4.62 -3.33
CA THR A 249 19.86 -4.27 -2.56
C THR A 249 19.82 -2.84 -2.04
N LEU A 250 18.90 -2.00 -2.56
CA LEU A 250 18.62 -0.65 -2.10
C LEU A 250 17.14 -0.53 -1.78
N LEU A 251 16.82 -0.18 -0.53
CA LEU A 251 15.47 -0.04 -0.04
C LEU A 251 15.21 1.39 0.42
N LYS A 252 13.99 1.88 0.22
CA LYS A 252 13.49 3.12 0.81
C LYS A 252 12.46 2.79 1.88
N VAL A 253 12.59 3.44 3.02
CA VAL A 253 11.69 3.34 4.17
C VAL A 253 10.98 4.68 4.30
N LYS A 254 9.65 4.65 4.20
CA LYS A 254 8.80 5.83 4.37
C LYS A 254 8.17 5.85 5.76
N GLN A 255 7.76 7.04 6.18
CA GLN A 255 7.03 7.24 7.43
C GLN A 255 5.79 6.35 7.47
N PHE A 256 5.51 5.84 8.67
CA PHE A 256 4.25 5.17 8.96
C PHE A 256 3.32 6.16 9.66
N HIS A 257 2.05 6.11 9.30
CA HIS A 257 0.93 6.80 9.92
C HIS A 257 0.23 5.83 10.87
N ASP A 258 -0.11 6.32 12.06
CA ASP A 258 -0.98 5.61 12.99
C ASP A 258 -2.36 6.26 12.95
N ASP A 259 -3.40 5.44 12.95
CA ASP A 259 -4.79 5.87 12.99
C ASP A 259 -5.62 4.81 13.73
N ASP A 260 -6.85 5.14 14.09
CA ASP A 260 -7.72 4.28 14.86
C ASP A 260 -8.89 3.76 14.02
N ALA A 261 -9.30 2.53 14.28
CA ALA A 261 -10.46 1.94 13.64
C ALA A 261 -11.22 1.02 14.60
N LEU A 262 -12.53 0.97 14.43
CA LEU A 262 -13.44 0.09 15.15
C LEU A 262 -13.32 -1.34 14.59
N VAL A 263 -13.16 -2.34 15.45
CA VAL A 263 -13.22 -3.74 15.04
C VAL A 263 -14.67 -4.11 14.77
N VAL A 264 -14.97 -4.46 13.51
CA VAL A 264 -16.34 -4.79 13.08
C VAL A 264 -16.53 -6.27 12.79
N ASP A 265 -15.46 -7.02 12.50
CA ASP A 265 -15.52 -8.46 12.30
C ASP A 265 -14.14 -9.12 12.49
N HIS A 266 -14.12 -10.44 12.64
CA HIS A 266 -12.90 -11.26 12.67
C HIS A 266 -12.86 -12.20 11.46
N VAL A 267 -11.70 -12.27 10.82
CA VAL A 267 -11.44 -13.27 9.79
C VAL A 267 -10.72 -14.44 10.43
N ALA A 268 -11.31 -15.64 10.30
CA ALA A 268 -10.68 -16.88 10.74
C ALA A 268 -9.32 -17.06 10.04
N GLY A 269 -8.30 -17.43 10.81
CA GLY A 269 -6.97 -17.66 10.28
C GLY A 269 -6.91 -18.96 9.48
N ALA A 270 -6.00 -18.98 8.51
CA ALA A 270 -5.64 -20.17 7.75
C ALA A 270 -4.21 -20.62 8.10
N GLY A 271 -3.86 -21.87 7.79
CA GLY A 271 -2.55 -22.47 8.08
C GLY A 271 -2.10 -22.31 9.55
N ARG A 272 -0.97 -21.65 9.87
CA ARG A 272 -0.50 -21.46 11.26
C ARG A 272 -1.47 -20.66 12.16
N HIS A 273 -2.45 -19.98 11.57
CA HIS A 273 -3.51 -19.30 12.28
C HIS A 273 -4.85 -20.05 12.21
N GLN A 274 -4.87 -21.29 11.72
CA GLN A 274 -6.06 -22.14 11.73
C GLN A 274 -6.55 -22.36 13.17
N GLY A 275 -7.86 -22.20 13.37
CA GLY A 275 -8.50 -22.29 14.70
C GLY A 275 -8.35 -21.04 15.57
N ARG A 276 -7.70 -19.98 15.07
CA ARG A 276 -7.52 -18.69 15.76
C ARG A 276 -7.72 -17.52 14.79
N MET A 277 -7.61 -16.29 15.28
CA MET A 277 -7.82 -15.11 14.43
C MET A 277 -6.68 -14.90 13.43
N GLY A 278 -7.04 -14.75 12.16
CA GLY A 278 -6.14 -14.43 11.06
C GLY A 278 -6.00 -12.94 10.85
N ALA A 279 -7.12 -12.22 10.79
CA ALA A 279 -7.16 -10.78 10.65
C ALA A 279 -8.38 -10.18 11.38
N LEU A 280 -8.28 -8.89 11.72
CA LEU A 280 -9.42 -8.06 12.08
C LEU A 280 -9.97 -7.40 10.81
N VAL A 281 -11.29 -7.33 10.67
CA VAL A 281 -11.95 -6.37 9.77
C VAL A 281 -12.27 -5.14 10.60
N VAL A 282 -11.81 -3.98 10.15
CA VAL A 282 -11.97 -2.72 10.87
C VAL A 282 -12.68 -1.68 10.02
N GLU A 283 -13.33 -0.73 10.68
CA GLU A 283 -13.97 0.43 10.08
C GLU A 283 -13.42 1.72 10.71
N THR A 284 -12.88 2.62 9.89
CA THR A 284 -12.43 3.95 10.33
C THR A 284 -13.62 4.88 10.57
N ALA A 285 -13.39 5.99 11.28
CA ALA A 285 -14.45 6.98 11.60
C ALA A 285 -15.17 7.56 10.35
N ASP A 286 -14.52 7.57 9.19
CA ASP A 286 -15.10 8.00 7.92
C ASP A 286 -15.71 6.85 7.09
N GLY A 287 -15.94 5.69 7.70
CA GLY A 287 -16.70 4.57 7.14
C GLY A 287 -15.92 3.65 6.18
N ARG A 288 -14.61 3.84 6.01
CA ARG A 288 -13.79 2.93 5.19
C ARG A 288 -13.57 1.60 5.93
N ARG A 289 -13.76 0.48 5.23
CA ARG A 289 -13.53 -0.88 5.75
C ARG A 289 -12.34 -1.56 5.11
N PHE A 290 -11.49 -2.19 5.93
CA PHE A 290 -10.35 -2.99 5.47
C PHE A 290 -9.91 -4.01 6.52
N SER A 291 -9.01 -4.93 6.14
CA SER A 291 -8.49 -5.96 7.04
C SER A 291 -7.09 -5.63 7.55
N ILE A 292 -6.84 -5.92 8.83
CA ILE A 292 -5.53 -5.89 9.47
C ILE A 292 -5.13 -7.32 9.80
N GLY A 293 -4.14 -7.87 9.08
CA GLY A 293 -3.71 -9.28 9.25
C GLY A 293 -2.36 -9.46 9.94
N THR A 294 -1.66 -8.39 10.27
CA THR A 294 -0.30 -8.41 10.81
C THR A 294 -0.18 -7.52 12.04
N GLY A 295 0.89 -7.68 12.84
CA GLY A 295 1.12 -6.90 14.07
C GLY A 295 0.62 -7.56 15.36
N PHE A 296 -0.10 -8.67 15.27
CA PHE A 296 -0.59 -9.43 16.43
C PHE A 296 0.42 -10.44 16.95
N SER A 297 0.56 -10.50 18.27
CA SER A 297 1.17 -11.61 19.00
C SER A 297 0.32 -12.89 18.91
N ASP A 298 0.90 -14.04 19.25
CA ASP A 298 0.14 -15.30 19.28
C ASP A 298 -0.98 -15.29 20.33
N ALA A 299 -0.77 -14.61 21.46
CA ALA A 299 -1.77 -14.43 22.50
C ALA A 299 -2.98 -13.63 21.98
N GLU A 300 -2.73 -12.53 21.26
CA GLU A 300 -3.79 -11.72 20.62
C GLU A 300 -4.47 -12.44 19.47
N ARG A 301 -3.85 -13.44 18.84
CA ARG A 301 -4.55 -14.25 17.84
C ARG A 301 -5.47 -15.27 18.46
N ASN A 302 -5.08 -15.84 19.60
CA ASN A 302 -5.90 -16.76 20.37
C ASN A 302 -7.05 -16.01 21.08
N HIS A 303 -6.79 -14.78 21.52
CA HIS A 303 -7.74 -13.89 22.17
C HIS A 303 -7.78 -12.55 21.41
N PRO A 304 -8.48 -12.49 20.26
CA PRO A 304 -8.53 -11.30 19.43
C PRO A 304 -9.20 -10.12 20.13
N PRO A 305 -8.77 -8.86 19.81
CA PRO A 305 -9.51 -7.67 20.21
C PRO A 305 -11.00 -7.82 19.89
N PRO A 306 -11.92 -7.64 20.86
CA PRO A 306 -13.33 -7.91 20.64
C PRO A 306 -13.95 -7.05 19.54
N ILE A 307 -14.95 -7.59 18.83
CA ILE A 307 -15.83 -6.77 17.99
C ILE A 307 -16.45 -5.65 18.86
N GLY A 308 -16.37 -4.42 18.35
CA GLY A 308 -16.76 -3.20 19.06
C GLY A 308 -15.62 -2.49 19.79
N SER A 309 -14.43 -3.10 19.90
CA SER A 309 -13.25 -2.41 20.43
C SER A 309 -12.61 -1.49 19.38
N VAL A 310 -11.95 -0.42 19.83
CA VAL A 310 -11.17 0.46 18.95
C VAL A 310 -9.70 0.02 19.02
N VAL A 311 -9.06 -0.11 17.87
CA VAL A 311 -7.65 -0.49 17.76
C VAL A 311 -6.87 0.59 17.02
N THR A 312 -5.65 0.86 17.48
CA THR A 312 -4.68 1.66 16.72
C THR A 312 -3.98 0.75 15.73
N TYR A 313 -3.94 1.19 14.47
CA TYR A 313 -3.27 0.50 13.38
C TYR A 313 -2.28 1.44 12.70
N ARG A 314 -1.24 0.85 12.10
CA ARG A 314 -0.13 1.57 11.46
C ARG A 314 -0.05 1.23 9.97
N TYR A 315 0.14 2.22 9.11
CA TYR A 315 0.22 2.06 7.65
C TYR A 315 1.19 3.07 7.01
N GLN A 316 1.72 2.82 5.81
CA GLN A 316 2.69 3.74 5.16
C GLN A 316 2.09 4.68 4.12
N GLU A 317 1.05 4.22 3.44
CA GLU A 317 0.44 4.95 2.33
C GLU A 317 -1.03 4.53 2.19
N LEU A 318 -1.85 5.41 1.61
CA LEU A 318 -3.22 5.10 1.21
C LEU A 318 -3.23 4.64 -0.25
N SER A 319 -4.16 3.75 -0.60
CA SER A 319 -4.52 3.46 -1.99
C SER A 319 -5.30 4.63 -2.61
N ASP A 320 -5.53 4.60 -3.93
CA ASP A 320 -6.34 5.60 -4.65
C ASP A 320 -7.77 5.75 -4.11
N ARG A 321 -8.26 4.74 -3.38
CA ARG A 321 -9.57 4.74 -2.71
C ARG A 321 -9.49 5.16 -1.24
N GLY A 322 -8.36 5.69 -0.81
CA GLY A 322 -8.12 6.09 0.57
C GLY A 322 -7.94 4.92 1.55
N ILE A 323 -7.79 3.67 1.11
CA ILE A 323 -7.60 2.53 2.03
C ILE A 323 -6.12 2.41 2.43
N PRO A 324 -5.79 2.34 3.74
CA PRO A 324 -4.46 2.03 4.24
C PRO A 324 -3.83 0.80 3.59
N ARG A 325 -2.62 0.94 3.04
CA ARG A 325 -1.85 -0.17 2.48
C ARG A 325 -0.94 -0.77 3.55
N PHE A 326 -0.94 -2.10 3.60
CA PHE A 326 -0.18 -2.90 4.55
C PHE A 326 -0.41 -2.49 6.02
N PRO A 327 -1.67 -2.39 6.48
CA PRO A 327 -1.94 -1.99 7.85
C PRO A 327 -1.49 -3.10 8.82
N SER A 328 -0.81 -2.69 9.89
CA SER A 328 -0.37 -3.57 10.99
C SER A 328 -0.98 -3.10 12.31
N PHE A 329 -1.50 -4.04 13.10
CA PHE A 329 -2.00 -3.77 14.44
C PHE A 329 -0.90 -3.24 15.35
N VAL A 330 -1.23 -2.25 16.18
CA VAL A 330 -0.34 -1.66 17.17
C VAL A 330 -0.81 -2.01 18.58
N ARG A 331 -2.06 -1.68 18.93
CA ARG A 331 -2.64 -1.91 20.26
C ARG A 331 -4.16 -1.75 20.25
N VAL A 332 -4.82 -2.27 21.28
CA VAL A 332 -6.20 -1.91 21.62
C VAL A 332 -6.20 -0.56 22.36
N ARG A 333 -7.17 0.32 22.05
CA ARG A 333 -7.43 1.55 22.81
C ARG A 333 -8.26 1.19 24.04
N THR A 334 -7.70 1.36 25.24
CA THR A 334 -8.38 1.15 26.52
C THR A 334 -8.94 2.43 27.12
N ASP A 335 -8.56 3.57 26.55
CA ASP A 335 -8.91 4.92 26.96
C ASP A 335 -10.20 5.45 26.30
N LEU A 336 -10.79 4.68 25.37
CA LEU A 336 -12.08 4.98 24.76
C LEU A 336 -13.15 4.10 25.39
N PRO A 337 -14.33 4.65 25.78
CA PRO A 337 -15.41 3.87 26.36
C PRO A 337 -15.88 2.81 25.34
N GLN A 338 -15.82 1.54 25.73
CA GLN A 338 -16.32 0.46 24.89
C GLN A 338 -17.86 0.54 24.83
N PRO A 339 -18.49 0.46 23.65
CA PRO A 339 -19.93 0.37 23.56
C PRO A 339 -20.40 -1.03 24.00
N ARG A 340 -20.49 -1.27 25.31
CA ARG A 340 -21.15 -2.45 25.89
C ARG A 340 -21.88 -2.08 27.18
N ALA A 341 -23.16 -1.71 27.02
CA ALA A 341 -24.15 -1.76 28.11
C ALA A 341 -25.64 -1.73 27.66
N GLU A 342 -25.99 -1.56 26.38
CA GLU A 342 -27.41 -1.41 25.98
C GLU A 342 -28.01 -2.59 25.20
N LEU A 343 -27.20 -3.56 24.75
CA LEU A 343 -27.70 -4.68 23.94
C LEU A 343 -28.30 -5.85 24.75
N ASP A 344 -27.99 -5.95 26.05
CA ASP A 344 -28.49 -7.06 26.88
C ASP A 344 -29.90 -6.78 27.45
N ALA A 345 -30.27 -5.52 27.67
CA ALA A 345 -31.57 -5.15 28.26
C ALA A 345 -32.76 -5.29 27.27
N ALA A 346 -32.53 -5.17 25.96
CA ALA A 346 -33.58 -5.25 24.94
C ALA A 346 -33.96 -6.70 24.59
N SER A 347 -33.09 -7.67 24.87
CA SER A 347 -33.31 -9.08 24.50
C SER A 347 -34.28 -9.80 25.46
N ASP A 348 -34.27 -9.44 26.75
CA ASP A 348 -35.14 -10.06 27.75
C ASP A 348 -36.61 -9.58 27.69
N GLN A 349 -36.83 -8.32 27.28
CA GLN A 349 -38.20 -7.80 27.12
C GLN A 349 -38.90 -8.35 25.86
N ALA A 350 -38.17 -8.63 24.78
CA ALA A 350 -38.71 -9.24 23.56
C ALA A 350 -39.00 -10.75 23.72
N ALA A 351 -38.23 -11.46 24.55
CA ALA A 351 -38.42 -12.88 24.84
C ALA A 351 -39.67 -13.18 25.69
N GLN A 352 -40.08 -12.25 26.56
CA GLN A 352 -41.28 -12.39 27.38
C GLN A 352 -42.57 -12.04 26.62
N ALA A 353 -42.54 -11.07 25.70
CA ALA A 353 -43.69 -10.72 24.85
C ALA A 353 -44.04 -11.81 23.82
N SER A 354 -43.03 -12.51 23.28
CA SER A 354 -43.20 -13.56 22.26
C SER A 354 -43.71 -14.91 22.80
N ARG A 355 -43.58 -15.17 24.12
CA ARG A 355 -44.17 -16.36 24.77
C ARG A 355 -45.66 -16.22 25.04
N ARG A 356 -46.18 -14.99 25.15
CA ARG A 356 -47.59 -14.72 25.45
C ARG A 356 -48.48 -14.76 24.20
N THR A 357 -47.93 -14.40 23.03
CA THR A 357 -48.66 -14.38 21.75
C THR A 357 -48.69 -15.73 21.02
N ARG A 358 -47.84 -16.70 21.39
CA ARG A 358 -47.77 -18.03 20.75
C ARG A 358 -48.87 -19.02 21.20
N ARG A 359 -49.71 -18.64 22.16
CA ARG A 359 -50.77 -19.51 22.73
C ARG A 359 -52.17 -19.29 22.14
N GLU A 360 -52.38 -18.28 21.27
CA GLU A 360 -53.73 -17.88 20.83
C GLU A 360 -54.01 -17.96 19.31
N ALA A 361 -53.10 -18.44 18.48
CA ALA A 361 -53.34 -18.51 17.02
C ALA A 361 -53.16 -19.92 16.45
N VAL A 362 -53.99 -20.87 16.89
CA VAL A 362 -54.33 -22.07 16.12
C VAL A 362 -55.72 -21.83 15.54
N GLY A 363 -55.79 -21.61 14.22
CA GLY A 363 -57.04 -21.66 13.44
C GLY A 363 -57.20 -20.56 12.42
N SER A 364 -56.79 -20.78 11.17
CA SER A 364 -57.72 -21.01 10.05
C SER A 364 -56.96 -21.20 8.73
N ARG A 365 -57.55 -22.00 7.85
CA ARG A 365 -57.09 -22.37 6.51
C ARG A 365 -57.13 -21.21 5.51
N ALA A 366 -56.38 -21.42 4.43
CA ALA A 366 -56.14 -20.56 3.28
C ALA A 366 -57.31 -20.42 2.28
N ALA A 367 -57.32 -19.30 1.56
CA ALA A 367 -57.90 -19.11 0.21
C ALA A 367 -57.20 -17.90 -0.47
N PRO A 368 -57.26 -17.71 -1.81
CA PRO A 368 -56.05 -17.54 -2.61
C PRO A 368 -55.93 -16.20 -3.37
N GLY A 369 -54.70 -15.90 -3.81
CA GLY A 369 -54.43 -15.16 -5.04
C GLY A 369 -54.44 -13.63 -4.95
N THR A 370 -53.24 -13.04 -4.88
CA THR A 370 -53.01 -11.72 -5.48
C THR A 370 -51.66 -11.75 -6.18
N LYS A 371 -51.66 -11.60 -7.50
CA LYS A 371 -50.43 -11.51 -8.31
C LYS A 371 -49.62 -10.29 -7.81
N PRO A 372 -48.30 -10.39 -7.60
CA PRO A 372 -47.52 -9.23 -7.18
C PRO A 372 -47.43 -8.25 -8.36
N GLY A 373 -48.13 -7.12 -8.21
CA GLY A 373 -48.00 -5.97 -9.09
C GLY A 373 -46.57 -5.43 -9.06
N ARG A 374 -46.05 -5.13 -10.24
CA ARG A 374 -44.70 -4.66 -10.53
C ARG A 374 -44.56 -3.21 -10.05
N PHE A 375 -44.15 -2.98 -8.81
CA PHE A 375 -43.90 -1.62 -8.31
C PHE A 375 -42.47 -1.18 -8.63
N LYS A 376 -42.36 -0.19 -9.51
CA LYS A 376 -41.10 0.46 -9.89
C LYS A 376 -41.07 1.86 -9.28
N ARG A 377 -40.02 2.17 -8.53
CA ARG A 377 -39.83 3.46 -7.88
C ARG A 377 -38.75 4.25 -8.61
N ARG A 378 -39.01 5.54 -8.89
CA ARG A 378 -38.13 6.43 -9.65
C ARG A 378 -37.73 7.62 -8.80
N PHE A 379 -36.46 7.96 -8.87
CA PHE A 379 -35.85 9.05 -8.12
C PHE A 379 -35.02 9.91 -9.05
N GLU A 380 -35.08 11.22 -8.85
CA GLU A 380 -34.39 12.21 -9.66
C GLU A 380 -33.50 13.10 -8.80
N PHE A 381 -32.38 13.52 -9.37
CA PHE A 381 -31.43 14.40 -8.73
C PHE A 381 -31.05 15.51 -9.70
N VAL A 382 -31.36 16.75 -9.31
CA VAL A 382 -31.04 17.95 -10.08
C VAL A 382 -30.28 18.92 -9.18
N GLU A 383 -28.98 19.08 -9.45
CA GLU A 383 -28.13 20.07 -8.77
C GLU A 383 -27.09 20.63 -9.76
N GLY A 384 -27.07 21.96 -9.90
CA GLY A 384 -26.20 22.66 -10.86
C GLY A 384 -26.42 22.19 -12.30
N ARG A 385 -25.35 21.69 -12.96
CA ARG A 385 -25.42 21.12 -14.32
C ARG A 385 -25.76 19.62 -14.35
N SER A 386 -25.95 18.99 -13.20
CA SER A 386 -26.23 17.55 -13.08
C SER A 386 -27.73 17.30 -12.96
N ALA A 387 -28.31 16.61 -13.94
CA ALA A 387 -29.69 16.16 -13.96
C ALA A 387 -29.71 14.65 -14.22
N LYS A 388 -30.03 13.83 -13.21
CA LYS A 388 -29.90 12.36 -13.24
C LYS A 388 -31.16 11.68 -12.73
N PHE A 389 -31.43 10.48 -13.23
CA PHE A 389 -32.48 9.61 -12.71
C PHE A 389 -31.91 8.27 -12.24
N TRP A 390 -32.57 7.68 -11.26
CA TRP A 390 -32.31 6.35 -10.74
C TRP A 390 -33.64 5.68 -10.42
N GLU A 391 -33.81 4.45 -10.88
CA GLU A 391 -35.02 3.66 -10.72
C GLU A 391 -34.66 2.30 -10.13
N VAL A 392 -35.55 1.76 -9.32
CA VAL A 392 -35.43 0.41 -8.77
C VAL A 392 -36.77 -0.30 -8.78
N TRP A 393 -36.73 -1.59 -9.11
CA TRP A 393 -37.88 -2.48 -8.97
C TRP A 393 -37.43 -3.88 -8.60
N VAL A 394 -38.32 -4.63 -7.95
CA VAL A 394 -38.10 -6.01 -7.53
C VAL A 394 -39.12 -6.90 -8.22
N GLU A 395 -38.65 -8.00 -8.81
CA GLU A 395 -39.44 -9.05 -9.45
C GLU A 395 -39.03 -10.40 -8.87
N GLY A 396 -39.87 -10.98 -8.02
CA GLY A 396 -39.53 -12.20 -7.29
C GLY A 396 -38.31 -12.00 -6.41
N ASN A 397 -37.27 -12.82 -6.58
CA ASN A 397 -36.00 -12.71 -5.86
C ASN A 397 -34.95 -11.86 -6.60
N SER A 398 -35.35 -11.10 -7.62
CA SER A 398 -34.44 -10.28 -8.42
C SER A 398 -34.73 -8.80 -8.23
N MET A 399 -33.69 -7.99 -8.03
CA MET A 399 -33.79 -6.52 -7.99
C MET A 399 -33.06 -5.95 -9.20
N THR A 400 -33.72 -5.05 -9.92
CA THR A 400 -33.12 -4.32 -11.02
C THR A 400 -33.06 -2.83 -10.71
N VAL A 401 -31.92 -2.23 -10.99
CA VAL A 401 -31.71 -0.78 -10.92
C VAL A 401 -31.43 -0.22 -12.30
N ARG A 402 -32.09 0.88 -12.68
CA ARG A 402 -31.81 1.63 -13.93
C ARG A 402 -31.40 3.05 -13.60
N PHE A 403 -30.32 3.57 -14.19
CA PHE A 403 -29.85 4.92 -13.89
C PHE A 403 -29.20 5.60 -15.09
N GLY A 404 -29.29 6.93 -15.14
CA GLY A 404 -28.81 7.70 -16.27
C GLY A 404 -28.94 9.20 -16.08
N ARG A 405 -28.64 9.96 -17.13
CA ARG A 405 -28.94 11.39 -17.21
C ARG A 405 -30.42 11.55 -17.52
N LEU A 406 -31.09 12.55 -16.95
CA LEU A 406 -32.47 12.86 -17.31
C LEU A 406 -32.59 13.11 -18.82
N GLY A 407 -33.50 12.39 -19.48
CA GLY A 407 -33.68 12.42 -20.94
C GLY A 407 -32.91 11.35 -21.74
N SER A 408 -32.13 10.47 -21.11
CA SER A 408 -31.51 9.31 -21.79
C SER A 408 -32.16 7.98 -21.41
N ASP A 409 -31.91 6.93 -22.19
CA ASP A 409 -32.46 5.58 -21.93
C ASP A 409 -31.91 4.93 -20.64
N GLY A 410 -30.78 5.44 -20.13
CA GLY A 410 -30.09 4.95 -18.94
C GLY A 410 -29.44 3.57 -19.11
N GLN A 411 -28.83 3.07 -18.04
CA GLN A 411 -28.22 1.74 -17.96
C GLN A 411 -28.89 0.94 -16.85
N SER A 412 -29.16 -0.34 -17.10
CA SER A 412 -29.81 -1.24 -16.14
C SER A 412 -28.84 -2.30 -15.61
N ARG A 413 -28.97 -2.67 -14.33
CA ARG A 413 -28.26 -3.79 -13.70
C ARG A 413 -29.23 -4.59 -12.83
N THR A 414 -29.21 -5.91 -12.99
CA THR A 414 -30.05 -6.84 -12.22
C THR A 414 -29.18 -7.67 -11.29
N LYS A 415 -29.64 -7.87 -10.06
CA LYS A 415 -29.02 -8.74 -9.05
C LYS A 415 -30.06 -9.72 -8.52
N VAL A 416 -29.70 -11.00 -8.44
CA VAL A 416 -30.54 -12.08 -7.92
C VAL A 416 -30.16 -12.37 -6.47
N PHE A 417 -31.16 -12.60 -5.62
CA PHE A 417 -31.04 -12.85 -4.19
C PHE A 417 -31.58 -14.24 -3.83
N ALA A 418 -31.31 -14.68 -2.61
CA ALA A 418 -31.78 -15.97 -2.11
C ALA A 418 -33.32 -16.08 -2.11
N ASP A 419 -34.02 -14.98 -1.81
CA ASP A 419 -35.47 -14.91 -1.77
C ASP A 419 -35.98 -13.48 -2.07
N ALA A 420 -37.30 -13.34 -2.23
CA ALA A 420 -37.95 -12.06 -2.50
C ALA A 420 -37.79 -11.04 -1.37
N SER A 421 -37.74 -11.50 -0.12
CA SER A 421 -37.59 -10.62 1.05
C SER A 421 -36.18 -10.00 1.10
N ALA A 422 -35.15 -10.76 0.71
CA ALA A 422 -33.78 -10.27 0.61
C ALA A 422 -33.61 -9.25 -0.52
N ALA A 423 -34.26 -9.47 -1.67
CA ALA A 423 -34.30 -8.49 -2.76
C ALA A 423 -35.00 -7.19 -2.34
N GLN A 424 -36.11 -7.30 -1.60
CA GLN A 424 -36.85 -6.15 -1.08
C GLN A 424 -36.04 -5.33 -0.07
N ARG A 425 -35.39 -5.98 0.91
CA ARG A 425 -34.53 -5.30 1.90
C ARG A 425 -33.38 -4.54 1.25
N GLU A 426 -32.75 -5.13 0.22
CA GLU A 426 -31.67 -4.45 -0.50
C GLU A 426 -32.19 -3.27 -1.33
N ALA A 427 -33.37 -3.40 -1.95
CA ALA A 427 -34.00 -2.28 -2.66
C ALA A 427 -34.32 -1.12 -1.71
N GLU A 428 -34.87 -1.39 -0.53
CA GLU A 428 -35.14 -0.38 0.50
C GLU A 428 -33.85 0.27 1.03
N ARG A 429 -32.80 -0.53 1.25
CA ARG A 429 -31.47 -0.02 1.64
C ARG A 429 -30.92 0.94 0.59
N LEU A 430 -31.02 0.60 -0.70
CA LEU A 430 -30.56 1.46 -1.79
C LEU A 430 -31.41 2.72 -1.94
N ILE A 431 -32.73 2.64 -1.71
CA ILE A 431 -33.61 3.80 -1.71
C ILE A 431 -33.19 4.77 -0.60
N ALA A 432 -32.99 4.29 0.63
CA ALA A 432 -32.53 5.11 1.75
C ALA A 432 -31.14 5.74 1.48
N GLU A 433 -30.24 4.99 0.84
CA GLU A 433 -28.93 5.50 0.42
C GLU A 433 -29.06 6.61 -0.64
N LYS A 434 -30.01 6.50 -1.57
CA LYS A 434 -30.24 7.48 -2.64
C LYS A 434 -30.92 8.75 -2.14
N THR A 435 -31.95 8.61 -1.31
CA THR A 435 -32.62 9.76 -0.68
C THR A 435 -31.66 10.52 0.25
N GLY A 436 -30.79 9.82 0.99
CA GLY A 436 -29.72 10.44 1.77
C GLY A 436 -28.68 11.20 0.95
N LYS A 437 -28.56 10.92 -0.36
CA LYS A 437 -27.69 11.63 -1.31
C LYS A 437 -28.43 12.73 -2.08
N GLY A 438 -29.62 13.12 -1.63
CA GLY A 438 -30.41 14.21 -2.21
C GLY A 438 -31.27 13.82 -3.42
N TYR A 439 -31.39 12.53 -3.76
CA TYR A 439 -32.33 12.10 -4.79
C TYR A 439 -33.77 12.17 -4.23
N VAL A 440 -34.68 12.78 -4.98
CA VAL A 440 -36.08 12.95 -4.61
C VAL A 440 -36.93 11.98 -5.41
N GLU A 441 -37.92 11.34 -4.78
CA GLU A 441 -38.86 10.45 -5.48
C GLU A 441 -39.73 11.27 -6.44
N ALA A 442 -39.81 10.84 -7.70
CA ALA A 442 -40.46 11.56 -8.80
C ALA A 442 -41.88 11.09 -9.08
#